data_AF-A0A928T0L0-F1
#
_entry.id   AF-A0A928T0L0-F1
#
_cell.length_a   1.000
_cell.length_b   1.000
_cell.length_c   1.000
_cell.angle_alpha   90.00
_cell.angle_beta   90.00
_cell.angle_gamma   90.00
#
_symmetry.space_group_name_H-M   'P 1'
#
loop_
_entity.id
_entity.type
_entity.pdbx_description
1 polymer ?
#
loop_
_entity_poly.entity_id
_entity_poly.type
_entity_poly.pdbx_seq_one_letter_code
_entity_poly.pdbx_strand_id
1 'polypeptide(L)' 'MLQEIKDEAARLDRSLSWVVQRAWKMARLEIKKIPSVNDIGDDEDGDAG' A
#
# COMPACT_ATOMS: atom_id res chain seq x y z
N MET A 1 10.29 7.61 7.58
CA MET A 1 9.99 6.36 6.84
C MET A 1 11.20 5.44 6.63
N LEU A 2 12.16 5.69 5.73
CA LEU A 2 13.26 4.71 5.49
C LEU A 2 14.15 4.49 6.72
N GLN A 3 14.46 5.54 7.48
CA GLN A 3 15.24 5.42 8.71
C GLN A 3 14.49 4.63 9.79
N GLU A 4 13.21 4.91 10.01
CA GLU A 4 12.36 4.15 10.95
C GLU A 4 12.32 2.64 10.62
N ILE A 5 12.22 2.27 9.34
CA ILE A 5 12.20 0.86 8.94
C ILE A 5 13.58 0.21 9.17
N LYS A 6 14.68 0.95 8.98
CA LYS A 6 16.04 0.46 9.30
C LYS A 6 16.21 0.27 10.81
N ASP A 7 15.77 1.22 11.61
CA ASP A 7 15.86 1.15 13.08
C ASP A 7 15.01 -0.02 13.60
N GLU A 8 13.84 -0.24 13.04
CA GLU A 8 12.96 -1.36 13.40
C GLU A 8 13.53 -2.72 12.96
N ALA A 9 14.16 -2.79 11.79
CA ALA A 9 14.86 -3.98 11.34
C ALA A 9 16.04 -4.34 12.28
N ALA A 10 16.81 -3.34 12.70
CA ALA A 10 17.89 -3.51 13.68
C ALA A 10 17.34 -3.93 15.06
N ARG A 11 16.26 -3.30 15.54
CA ARG A 11 15.59 -3.64 16.81
C ARG A 11 15.10 -5.09 16.85
N LEU A 12 14.64 -5.60 15.72
CA LEU A 12 14.07 -6.95 15.59
C LEU A 12 15.09 -8.04 15.24
N ASP A 13 16.35 -7.68 14.96
CA ASP A 13 17.37 -8.58 14.41
C ASP A 13 16.87 -9.31 13.15
N ARG A 14 16.33 -8.52 12.22
CA ARG A 14 15.75 -8.98 10.97
C ARG A 14 16.20 -8.11 9.80
N SER A 15 16.07 -8.65 8.59
CA SER A 15 16.35 -7.89 7.38
C SER A 15 15.27 -6.84 7.08
N LEU A 16 15.64 -5.77 6.38
CA LEU A 16 14.71 -4.78 5.83
C LEU A 16 13.57 -5.44 5.03
N SER A 17 13.91 -6.41 4.19
CA SER A 17 12.93 -7.18 3.40
C SER A 17 11.90 -7.89 4.28
N TRP A 18 12.32 -8.43 5.44
CA TRP A 18 11.40 -9.08 6.37
C TRP A 18 10.38 -8.08 6.94
N VAL A 19 10.84 -6.89 7.35
CA VAL A 19 9.97 -5.84 7.89
C VAL A 19 8.96 -5.37 6.84
N VAL A 20 9.41 -5.12 5.62
CA VAL A 20 8.53 -4.70 4.51
C VAL A 20 7.51 -5.80 4.16
N GLN A 21 7.93 -7.07 4.10
CA GLN A 21 7.01 -8.19 3.87
C GLN A 21 5.99 -8.33 4.99
N ARG A 22 6.40 -8.12 6.25
CA ARG A 22 5.50 -8.15 7.41
C ARG A 22 4.46 -7.02 7.31
N ALA A 23 4.88 -5.80 6.97
CA ALA A 23 4.01 -4.66 6.75
C ALA A 23 3.01 -4.91 5.60
N TRP A 24 3.49 -5.39 4.46
CA TRP A 24 2.63 -5.74 3.32
C TRP A 24 1.56 -6.77 3.71
N LYS A 25 1.93 -7.84 4.42
CA LYS A 25 0.96 -8.85 4.87
C LYS A 25 -0.15 -8.27 5.75
N MET A 26 0.15 -7.23 6.54
CA MET A 26 -0.82 -6.54 7.40
C MET A 26 -1.70 -5.56 6.61
N ALA A 27 -1.11 -4.79 5.69
CA ALA A 27 -1.81 -3.72 4.98
C ALA A 27 -2.53 -4.16 3.70
N ARG A 28 -2.17 -5.32 3.11
CA ARG A 28 -2.64 -5.75 1.78
C ARG A 28 -4.16 -5.79 1.61
N LEU A 29 -4.93 -6.08 2.66
CA LEU A 29 -6.39 -6.17 2.56
C LEU A 29 -7.01 -4.78 2.41
N GLU A 30 -6.51 -3.79 3.15
CA GLU A 30 -6.95 -2.41 3.05
C GLU A 30 -6.49 -1.78 1.73
N ILE A 31 -5.23 -2.03 1.33
CA ILE A 31 -4.71 -1.53 0.06
C ILE A 31 -5.52 -2.06 -1.13
N LYS A 32 -6.00 -3.31 -1.07
CA LYS A 32 -6.84 -3.90 -2.13
C LYS A 32 -8.25 -3.30 -2.23
N LYS A 33 -8.72 -2.54 -1.23
CA LYS A 33 -10.00 -1.81 -1.30
C LYS A 33 -9.89 -0.50 -2.05
N ILE A 34 -8.66 0.01 -2.23
CA ILE A 34 -8.41 1.24 -2.95
C ILE A 34 -8.70 0.95 -4.43
N PRO A 35 -9.63 1.69 -5.07
CA PRO A 35 -9.92 1.50 -6.48
C PRO A 35 -8.65 1.73 -7.31
N SER A 36 -8.56 1.06 -8.46
CA SER A 36 -7.48 1.37 -9.40
C SER A 36 -7.63 2.82 -9.84
N VAL A 37 -6.52 3.54 -9.99
CA VAL A 37 -6.51 4.91 -10.52
C VAL A 37 -7.14 5.01 -11.91
N ASN A 38 -7.20 3.89 -12.63
CA ASN A 38 -7.81 3.78 -13.96
C ASN A 38 -9.33 3.49 -13.91
N ASP A 39 -9.88 3.11 -12.75
CA ASP A 39 -11.31 2.75 -12.62
C ASP A 39 -12.18 3.97 -12.25
N ILE A 40 -11.59 5.17 -12.13
CA ILE A 40 -12.26 6.41 -11.69
C ILE A 40 -12.79 7.23 -12.90
N GLY A 41 -12.72 6.70 -14.13
CA GLY A 41 -12.79 7.52 -15.35
C GLY A 41 -13.84 7.20 -16.41
N ASP A 42 -14.88 6.39 -16.17
CA ASP A 42 -15.87 6.04 -17.22
C ASP A 42 -17.34 6.41 -16.88
N ASP A 43 -17.62 7.07 -15.76
CA ASP A 43 -19.00 7.40 -15.33
C ASP A 43 -19.36 8.92 -15.39
N GLU A 44 -18.66 9.75 -16.17
CA GLU A 44 -19.00 11.19 -16.33
C GLU A 44 -19.47 11.63 -17.73
N ASP A 45 -19.68 10.74 -18.69
CA ASP A 45 -20.21 11.09 -20.03
C ASP A 45 -21.59 10.44 -20.31
N GLY A 46 -22.56 10.71 -19.44
CA GLY A 46 -23.88 10.09 -19.51
C GLY A 46 -25.04 10.97 -19.06
N ASP A 47 -25.13 12.24 -19.50
CA ASP A 47 -26.40 12.98 -19.70
C ASP A 47 -26.12 14.42 -20.19
N ALA A 48 -26.41 14.71 -21.46
CA ALA A 48 -26.82 16.04 -21.93
C ALA A 48 -27.39 15.96 -23.35
N GLY A 49 -28.72 15.82 -23.45
CA GLY A 49 -29.59 16.45 -24.45
C GLY A 49 -29.42 16.09 -25.93
#